data_AF-A0A433KA38-F1
#
_entry.id   AF-A0A433KA38-F1
#
_cell.length_a   1.000
_cell.length_b   1.000
_cell.length_c   1.000
_cell.angle_alpha   90.00
_cell.angle_beta   90.00
_cell.angle_gamma   90.00
#
_symmetry.space_group_name_H-M   'P 1'
#
loop_
_entity.id
_entity.type
_entity.pdbx_description
1 polymer ?
#
loop_
_entity_poly.entity_id
_entity_poly.type
_entity_poly.pdbx_seq_one_letter_code
_entity_poly.pdbx_strand_id
1 'polypeptide(L)'
;MKGSMYLGLNVMLMLCGLSAFASNSTQSHKLPVRGNPVYLENPGSIYIVPDYYQTSSEGNFVILDNVKHVCYLAEQPELRALNKKIITAEIKGSMLYWTCYQFDPNYFIITP
;
A
#
# COMPACT_ATOMS: atom_id res chain seq x y z
N MET A 1 -49.05 18.32 37.91
CA MET A 1 -48.95 17.93 36.47
C MET A 1 -47.89 18.77 35.76
N LYS A 2 -46.59 18.50 35.96
CA LYS A 2 -45.45 19.20 35.31
C LYS A 2 -44.20 18.30 35.26
N GLY A 3 -44.40 16.99 35.06
CA GLY A 3 -43.29 16.01 35.05
C GLY A 3 -43.11 15.28 33.72
N SER A 4 -44.11 15.33 32.83
CA SER A 4 -44.18 14.41 31.68
C SER A 4 -43.66 14.99 30.37
N MET A 5 -43.26 16.27 30.34
CA MET A 5 -42.91 16.98 29.08
C MET A 5 -41.41 17.03 28.79
N TYR A 6 -40.55 16.78 29.78
CA TYR A 6 -39.09 16.79 29.61
C TYR A 6 -38.52 15.42 29.23
N LEU A 7 -39.24 14.32 29.50
CA LEU A 7 -38.75 12.97 29.23
C LEU A 7 -38.81 12.64 27.73
N GLY A 8 -39.83 13.12 27.01
CA GLY A 8 -39.96 12.91 25.56
C GLY A 8 -38.92 13.69 24.74
N LEU A 9 -38.53 14.89 25.20
CA LEU A 9 -37.59 15.74 24.47
C LEU A 9 -36.15 15.20 24.52
N ASN A 10 -35.73 14.61 25.65
CA ASN A 10 -34.38 14.04 25.82
C ASN A 10 -34.21 12.71 25.06
N VAL A 11 -35.27 11.90 24.96
CA VAL A 11 -35.22 10.64 24.19
C VAL A 11 -35.15 10.91 22.68
N MET A 12 -35.83 11.95 22.19
CA MET A 12 -35.77 12.38 20.78
C MET A 12 -34.36 12.87 20.40
N LEU A 13 -33.68 13.60 21.29
CA LEU A 13 -32.31 14.09 21.08
C LEU A 13 -31.25 12.97 21.13
N MET A 14 -31.47 11.90 21.91
CA MET A 14 -30.59 10.73 21.93
C MET A 14 -30.69 9.87 20.67
N LEU A 15 -31.85 9.81 20.02
CA LEU A 15 -32.07 8.98 18.82
C LEU A 15 -31.55 9.64 17.52
N CYS A 16 -31.41 10.96 17.48
CA CYS A 16 -30.83 11.68 16.32
C CYS A 16 -29.29 11.70 16.30
N GLY A 17 -28.61 11.26 17.36
CA GLY A 17 -27.14 11.29 17.44
C GLY A 17 -26.42 10.07 16.82
N LEU A 18 -27.16 9.02 16.43
CA LEU A 18 -26.56 7.73 16.04
C LEU A 18 -26.35 7.51 14.53
N SER A 19 -26.69 8.47 13.67
CA SER A 19 -26.67 8.30 12.21
C SER A 19 -25.44 8.87 11.49
N ALA A 20 -24.35 9.20 12.20
CA ALA A 20 -23.16 9.83 11.62
C ALA A 20 -22.02 8.89 11.17
N PHE A 21 -22.26 7.58 11.04
CA PHE A 21 -21.20 6.63 10.65
C PHE A 21 -21.60 5.74 9.48
N ALA A 22 -21.97 6.31 8.32
CA ALA A 22 -22.17 5.49 7.13
C ALA A 22 -21.98 6.29 5.84
N SER A 23 -20.75 6.72 5.54
CA SER A 23 -20.30 6.95 4.15
C SER A 23 -18.83 7.36 4.08
N ASN A 24 -17.93 6.55 4.63
CA ASN A 24 -16.61 6.46 4.01
C ASN A 24 -16.72 5.33 2.99
N SER A 25 -17.13 5.67 1.76
CA SER A 25 -16.86 4.78 0.63
C SER A 25 -15.35 4.65 0.55
N THR A 26 -14.77 3.63 1.17
CA THR A 26 -13.38 3.26 0.97
C THR A 26 -13.27 2.75 -0.46
N GLN A 27 -13.19 3.67 -1.42
CA GLN A 27 -12.57 3.33 -2.68
C GLN A 27 -11.18 2.84 -2.32
N SER A 28 -10.96 1.54 -2.48
CA SER A 28 -9.63 0.94 -2.40
C SER A 28 -8.82 1.55 -3.54
N HIS A 29 -8.17 2.68 -3.26
CA HIS A 29 -7.34 3.39 -4.22
C HIS A 29 -6.12 2.51 -4.46
N LYS A 30 -6.03 1.93 -5.66
CA LYS A 30 -4.89 1.12 -6.05
C LYS A 30 -3.68 2.02 -6.24
N LEU A 31 -2.51 1.58 -5.78
CA LEU A 31 -1.27 2.30 -6.00
C LEU A 31 -0.80 2.11 -7.45
N PRO A 32 -0.46 3.18 -8.18
CA PRO A 32 0.07 3.07 -9.52
C PRO A 32 1.48 2.49 -9.48
N VAL A 33 1.79 1.64 -10.47
CA VAL A 33 3.15 1.15 -10.70
C VAL A 33 3.44 1.18 -12.20
N ARG A 34 4.58 1.77 -12.59
CA ARG A 34 4.87 2.07 -13.99
C ARG A 34 5.55 0.91 -14.73
N GLY A 35 5.14 0.72 -15.97
CA GLY A 35 5.84 -0.12 -16.94
C GLY A 35 5.84 -1.61 -16.62
N ASN A 36 6.86 -2.31 -17.12
CA ASN A 36 7.02 -3.75 -16.97
C ASN A 36 7.97 -4.09 -15.80
N PRO A 37 7.76 -5.22 -15.12
CA PRO A 37 8.63 -5.61 -14.03
C PRO A 37 10.02 -6.00 -14.56
N VAL A 38 11.07 -5.52 -13.90
CA VAL A 38 12.46 -5.82 -14.25
C VAL A 38 13.00 -6.97 -13.42
N TYR A 39 13.66 -7.94 -14.06
CA TYR A 39 14.31 -9.04 -13.35
C TYR A 39 15.56 -8.54 -12.62
N LEU A 40 15.66 -8.84 -11.32
CA LEU A 40 16.86 -8.55 -10.55
C LEU A 40 17.69 -9.82 -10.40
N GLU A 41 18.96 -9.75 -10.78
CA GLU A 41 19.90 -10.85 -10.55
C GLU A 41 20.26 -10.94 -9.07
N ASN A 42 20.38 -12.16 -8.54
CA ASN A 42 20.77 -12.40 -7.15
C ASN A 42 21.95 -13.37 -7.07
N PRO A 43 23.21 -12.88 -7.07
CA PRO A 43 24.40 -13.71 -6.89
C PRO A 43 24.59 -14.29 -5.47
N GLY A 44 23.65 -14.09 -4.54
CA GLY A 44 23.64 -14.79 -3.25
C GLY A 44 22.84 -14.09 -2.16
N SER A 45 23.02 -12.77 -2.01
CA SER A 45 22.36 -11.97 -0.97
C SER A 45 22.03 -10.53 -1.38
N ILE A 46 22.47 -10.11 -2.56
CA ILE A 46 22.33 -8.75 -3.09
C ILE A 46 21.57 -8.87 -4.41
N TYR A 47 20.54 -8.05 -4.58
CA TYR A 47 19.83 -7.95 -5.83
C TYR A 47 20.43 -6.82 -6.68
N ILE A 48 20.95 -7.15 -7.86
CA ILE A 48 21.55 -6.19 -8.77
C ILE A 48 20.45 -5.53 -9.60
N VAL A 49 20.34 -4.21 -9.49
CA VAL A 49 19.42 -3.40 -10.31
C VAL A 49 20.12 -3.00 -11.61
N PRO A 50 19.58 -3.36 -12.80
CA PRO A 50 20.22 -3.03 -14.06
C PRO A 50 20.40 -1.52 -14.26
N ASP A 51 21.50 -1.10 -14.87
CA ASP A 51 21.84 0.33 -15.04
C ASP A 51 20.81 1.13 -15.86
N TYR A 52 20.08 0.45 -16.75
CA TYR A 52 19.02 1.07 -17.55
C TYR A 52 17.73 1.32 -16.74
N TYR A 53 17.58 0.70 -15.57
CA TYR A 53 16.39 0.83 -14.76
C TYR A 53 16.37 2.18 -14.04
N GLN A 54 15.27 2.91 -14.20
CA GLN A 54 15.02 4.15 -13.48
C GLN A 54 14.13 3.87 -12.29
N THR A 55 14.69 4.03 -11.10
CA THR A 55 13.95 3.84 -9.85
C THR A 55 12.86 4.90 -9.68
N SER A 56 11.75 4.52 -9.08
CA SER A 56 10.61 5.41 -8.83
C SER A 56 10.24 5.45 -7.35
N SER A 57 9.83 6.62 -6.87
CA SER A 57 9.20 6.77 -5.54
C SER A 57 7.78 6.20 -5.50
N GLU A 58 7.12 6.07 -6.66
CA GLU A 58 5.79 5.43 -6.78
C GLU A 58 5.85 3.91 -6.62
N GLY A 59 7.06 3.34 -6.65
CA GLY A 59 7.32 1.91 -6.48
C GLY A 59 8.16 1.34 -7.61
N ASN A 60 9.09 0.45 -7.25
CA ASN A 60 9.99 -0.20 -8.19
C ASN A 60 9.42 -1.57 -8.56
N PHE A 61 8.89 -1.71 -9.79
CA PHE A 61 8.32 -2.98 -10.26
C PHE A 61 9.40 -3.96 -10.69
N VAL A 62 9.50 -5.08 -9.99
CA VAL A 62 10.60 -6.03 -10.17
C VAL A 62 10.13 -7.48 -10.12
N ILE A 63 10.96 -8.38 -10.62
CA ILE A 63 10.84 -9.82 -10.45
C ILE A 63 11.95 -10.28 -9.52
N LEU A 64 11.56 -10.85 -8.38
CA LEU A 64 12.45 -11.45 -7.38
C LEU A 64 12.09 -12.93 -7.30
N ASP A 65 13.07 -13.82 -7.49
CA ASP A 65 12.87 -15.27 -7.35
C ASP A 65 11.66 -15.79 -8.20
N ASN A 66 11.52 -15.26 -9.43
CA ASN A 66 10.41 -15.52 -10.37
C ASN A 66 9.02 -15.00 -9.94
N VAL A 67 8.94 -14.14 -8.92
CA VAL A 67 7.69 -13.55 -8.44
C VAL A 67 7.73 -12.03 -8.58
N LYS A 68 6.63 -11.44 -9.07
CA LYS A 68 6.50 -9.99 -9.25
C LYS A 68 6.32 -9.31 -7.89
N HIS A 69 7.07 -8.23 -7.68
CA HIS A 69 7.02 -7.42 -6.47
C HIS A 69 7.05 -5.93 -6.80
N VAL A 70 6.50 -5.11 -5.92
CA VAL A 70 6.66 -3.65 -5.93
C VAL A 70 7.47 -3.26 -4.70
N CYS A 71 8.62 -2.62 -4.94
CA CYS A 71 9.61 -2.31 -3.90
C CYS A 71 9.71 -0.81 -3.61
N TYR A 72 9.78 -0.47 -2.32
CA TYR A 72 9.85 0.90 -1.81
C TYR A 72 11.03 1.07 -0.86
N LEU A 73 11.56 2.28 -0.75
CA LEU A 73 12.60 2.62 0.25
C LEU A 73 12.06 2.62 1.69
N ALA A 74 10.76 2.82 1.86
CA ALA A 74 10.08 2.86 3.15
C ALA A 74 8.87 1.93 3.16
N GLU A 75 8.50 1.47 4.35
CA GLU A 75 7.31 0.65 4.56
C GLU A 75 6.04 1.41 4.14
N GLN A 76 5.06 0.69 3.57
CA GLN A 76 3.80 1.23 3.08
C GLN A 76 2.66 0.65 3.94
N PRO A 77 2.10 1.42 4.89
CA PRO A 77 1.11 0.92 5.84
C PRO A 77 -0.14 0.29 5.20
N GLU A 78 -0.55 0.80 4.04
CA GLU A 78 -1.69 0.32 3.26
C GLU A 78 -1.45 -1.05 2.63
N LEU A 79 -0.19 -1.47 2.49
CA LEU A 79 0.22 -2.75 1.92
C LEU A 79 0.52 -3.82 2.98
N ARG A 80 0.29 -3.54 4.27
CA ARG A 80 0.62 -4.45 5.40
C ARG A 80 0.01 -5.85 5.31
N ALA A 81 -1.06 -6.00 4.53
CA ALA A 81 -1.74 -7.28 4.32
C ALA A 81 -1.05 -8.16 3.27
N LEU A 82 -0.13 -7.60 2.47
CA LEU A 82 0.60 -8.31 1.44
C LEU A 82 1.84 -9.01 2.02
N ASN A 83 2.23 -10.11 1.39
CA ASN A 83 3.51 -10.76 1.66
C ASN A 83 4.65 -9.77 1.39
N LYS A 84 5.49 -9.53 2.40
CA LYS A 84 6.60 -8.60 2.35
C LYS A 84 7.95 -9.29 2.52
N LYS A 85 8.96 -8.80 1.80
CA LYS A 85 10.37 -9.18 1.93
C LYS A 85 11.23 -7.92 1.92
N ILE A 86 12.25 -7.88 2.75
CA ILE A 86 13.28 -6.83 2.69
C ILE A 86 14.46 -7.39 1.91
N ILE A 87 14.94 -6.63 0.92
CA ILE A 87 16.12 -6.99 0.13
C ILE A 87 17.19 -5.91 0.25
N THR A 88 18.43 -6.30 0.00
CA THR A 88 19.51 -5.35 -0.29
C THR A 88 19.61 -5.21 -1.81
N ALA A 89 19.34 -4.04 -2.34
CA ALA A 89 19.42 -3.72 -3.75
C ALA A 89 20.67 -2.88 -4.02
N GLU A 90 21.50 -3.32 -4.97
CA GLU A 90 22.61 -2.52 -5.50
C GLU A 90 22.11 -1.67 -6.66
N ILE A 91 22.28 -0.36 -6.56
CA ILE A 91 21.82 0.62 -7.53
C ILE A 91 22.97 1.56 -7.81
N LYS A 92 23.56 1.47 -9.01
CA LYS A 92 24.68 2.33 -9.44
C LYS A 92 25.81 2.38 -8.39
N GLY A 93 26.16 1.23 -7.82
CA GLY A 93 27.19 1.07 -6.79
C GLY A 93 26.77 1.46 -5.36
N SER A 94 25.52 1.87 -5.14
CA SER A 94 24.98 2.16 -3.80
C SER A 94 24.09 1.02 -3.30
N MET A 95 24.23 0.68 -2.03
CA MET A 95 23.46 -0.40 -1.39
C MET A 95 22.26 0.19 -0.64
N LEU A 96 21.04 -0.12 -1.08
CA LEU A 96 19.80 0.34 -0.45
C LEU A 96 18.95 -0.83 0.04
N TYR A 97 18.26 -0.64 1.16
CA TYR A 97 17.26 -1.57 1.63
C TYR A 97 15.91 -1.26 0.99
N TRP A 98 15.35 -2.24 0.30
CA TRP A 98 14.03 -2.14 -0.30
C TRP A 98 13.04 -3.04 0.44
N THR A 99 11.90 -2.47 0.82
CA THR A 99 10.74 -3.22 1.30
C THR A 99 9.87 -3.56 0.10
N CYS A 100 9.80 -4.84 -0.22
CA CYS A 100 9.14 -5.37 -1.41
C CYS A 100 7.87 -6.12 -1.03
N TYR A 101 6.75 -5.75 -1.66
CA TYR A 101 5.46 -6.42 -1.49
C TYR A 101 5.14 -7.22 -2.74
N GLN A 102 4.67 -8.46 -2.57
CA GLN A 102 4.23 -9.28 -3.69
C GLN A 102 3.11 -8.54 -4.46
N PHE A 103 3.23 -8.48 -5.78
CA PHE A 103 2.25 -7.80 -6.63
C PHE A 103 0.89 -8.49 -6.52
N ASP A 104 -0.13 -7.73 -6.15
CA ASP A 104 -1.53 -8.12 -6.13
C ASP A 104 -2.38 -7.07 -6.88
N PRO A 105 -3.14 -7.45 -7.91
CA PRO A 105 -3.96 -6.51 -8.68
C PRO A 105 -5.11 -5.88 -7.89
N ASN A 106 -5.40 -6.34 -6.66
CA ASN A 106 -6.34 -5.68 -5.74
C ASN A 106 -5.74 -4.42 -5.11
N TYR A 107 -4.41 -4.35 -5.03
CA TYR A 107 -3.66 -3.25 -4.40
C TYR A 107 -2.95 -2.36 -5.41
N PHE A 108 -2.53 -2.93 -6.55
CA PHE A 108 -1.76 -2.21 -7.56
C PHE A 108 -2.50 -2.07 -8.89
N ILE A 109 -2.22 -0.99 -9.60
CA ILE A 109 -2.62 -0.78 -10.99
C ILE A 109 -1.38 -0.48 -11.83
N ILE A 110 -1.20 -1.22 -12.93
CA ILE A 110 -0.08 -0.97 -13.85
C ILE A 110 -0.45 0.24 -14.71
N THR A 111 0.39 1.26 -14.68
CA THR A 111 0.28 2.45 -15.52
C THR A 111 1.32 2.37 -16.67
N PRO A 112 0.93 2.78 -17.90
CA PRO A 112 1.84 2.83 -19.04
C PRO A 112 3.07 3.71 -18.81
#